data_AF-A0A4D4M2H4-F1
#
_entry.id   AF-A0A4D4M2H4-F1
#
_cell.length_a   1.000
_cell.length_b   1.000
_cell.length_c   1.000
_cell.angle_alpha   90.00
_cell.angle_beta   90.00
_cell.angle_gamma   90.00
#
_symmetry.space_group_name_H-M   'P 1'
#
loop_
_entity.id
_entity.type
_entity.pdbx_description
1 polymer ?
#
loop_
_entity_poly.entity_id
_entity_poly.type
_entity_poly.pdbx_seq_one_letter_code
_entity_poly.pdbx_strand_id
1 'polypeptide(L)' 'MFTLALPTPPPLAQARGSGLSAAFAAGAVIPVGDTPGGIALTPTGTRAYVANHGSNTVSVLDTVTDTVIDTIATGAGPTP' A
#
# COMPACT_ATOMS: atom_id res chain seq x y z
N MET A 1 23.17 -5.79 32.58
CA MET A 1 22.36 -6.56 31.61
C MET A 1 21.11 -5.73 31.33
N PHE A 2 20.96 -5.17 30.13
CA PHE A 2 19.78 -4.38 29.72
C PHE A 2 18.97 -5.24 28.75
N THR A 3 17.76 -5.62 29.15
CA THR A 3 16.81 -6.35 28.29
C THR A 3 15.99 -5.32 27.52
N LEU A 4 16.17 -5.24 26.20
CA LEU A 4 15.36 -4.37 25.35
C LEU A 4 13.99 -5.03 25.16
N ALA A 5 12.94 -4.47 25.77
CA ALA A 5 11.57 -4.89 25.47
C ALA A 5 11.16 -4.35 24.09
N LEU A 6 10.89 -5.25 23.15
CA LEU A 6 10.34 -4.89 21.84
C LEU A 6 8.92 -4.32 22.02
N PRO A 7 8.56 -3.22 21.34
CA PRO A 7 7.20 -2.69 21.39
C PRO A 7 6.21 -3.71 20.81
N THR A 8 5.16 -4.03 21.58
CA THR A 8 4.06 -4.90 21.14
C THR A 8 3.31 -4.29 19.96
N PRO A 9 3.25 -4.94 18.79
CA PRO A 9 2.43 -4.47 17.68
C PRO A 9 0.93 -4.57 18.02
N PRO A 10 0.09 -3.67 17.46
CA PRO A 10 -1.36 -3.70 17.71
C PRO A 10 -2.00 -4.98 17.14
N PRO A 11 -3.06 -5.51 17.77
CA PRO A 11 -3.73 -6.72 17.31
C PRO A 11 -4.45 -6.46 15.98
N LEU A 12 -4.09 -7.23 14.96
CA LEU A 12 -4.82 -7.26 13.70
C LEU A 12 -6.22 -7.83 13.96
N ALA A 13 -7.26 -7.02 13.74
CA ALA A 13 -8.65 -7.39 13.94
C ALA A 13 -9.00 -8.64 13.10
N GLN A 14 -9.32 -9.75 13.78
CA GLN A 14 -9.76 -11.00 13.13
C GLN A 14 -11.18 -10.84 12.59
N ALA A 15 -11.32 -10.85 11.26
CA ALA A 15 -12.62 -10.95 10.59
C ALA A 15 -13.22 -12.34 10.82
N ARG A 16 -14.49 -12.37 11.24
CA ARG A 16 -15.22 -13.59 11.60
C ARG A 16 -15.61 -14.41 10.36
N GLY A 17 -15.05 -15.62 10.26
CA GLY A 17 -15.77 -16.84 9.88
C GLY A 17 -16.45 -16.88 8.51
N SER A 18 -15.66 -17.01 7.46
CA SER A 18 -16.04 -17.70 6.23
C SER A 18 -14.85 -18.59 5.83
N GLY A 19 -15.10 -19.78 5.27
CA GLY A 19 -14.10 -20.86 5.06
C GLY A 19 -12.90 -20.55 4.15
N LEU A 20 -12.57 -19.27 3.95
CA LEU A 20 -11.40 -18.73 3.25
C LEU A 20 -10.29 -18.28 4.23
N SER A 21 -10.45 -18.58 5.52
CA SER A 21 -9.74 -17.96 6.67
C SER A 21 -8.21 -18.13 6.76
N ALA A 22 -7.56 -18.82 5.82
CA ALA A 22 -6.10 -18.93 5.78
C ALA A 22 -5.45 -18.29 4.53
N ALA A 23 -6.23 -17.85 3.54
CA ALA A 23 -5.68 -17.49 2.23
C ALA A 23 -5.71 -16.00 1.91
N PHE A 24 -6.49 -15.20 2.63
CA PHE A 24 -6.50 -13.74 2.46
C PHE A 24 -6.06 -13.09 3.76
N ALA A 25 -4.76 -13.19 4.05
CA ALA A 25 -4.15 -12.29 5.01
C ALA A 25 -4.21 -10.88 4.39
N ALA A 26 -4.75 -9.90 5.13
CA ALA A 26 -4.53 -8.51 4.77
C ALA A 26 -3.02 -8.30 4.70
N GLY A 27 -2.51 -7.96 3.51
CA GLY A 27 -1.08 -7.76 3.26
C GLY A 27 -0.52 -6.58 4.03
N ALA A 28 0.77 -6.28 3.82
CA ALA A 28 1.39 -5.10 4.39
C ALA A 28 0.66 -3.81 3.94
N VAL A 29 0.52 -2.85 4.85
CA VAL A 29 0.04 -1.51 4.48
C VAL A 29 1.20 -0.77 3.84
N ILE A 30 1.09 -0.47 2.55
CA ILE A 30 2.08 0.27 1.80
C ILE A 30 1.69 1.76 1.84
N PRO A 31 2.48 2.63 2.48
CA PRO A 31 2.18 4.05 2.49
C PRO A 31 2.33 4.63 1.07
N VAL A 32 1.29 5.30 0.61
CA VAL A 32 1.23 6.04 -0.66
C VAL A 32 0.88 7.50 -0.40
N GLY A 33 0.59 8.28 -1.45
CA GLY A 33 0.17 9.68 -1.31
C GLY A 33 -1.26 9.83 -0.76
N ASP A 34 -1.72 11.07 -0.73
CA ASP A 34 -3.00 11.49 -0.18
C ASP A 34 -4.16 11.20 -1.13
N THR A 35 -5.30 10.82 -0.55
CA THR A 35 -6.57 10.57 -1.24
C THR A 35 -6.38 9.64 -2.47
N PRO A 36 -5.92 8.39 -2.26
CA PRO A 36 -5.78 7.42 -3.35
C PRO A 36 -7.16 7.09 -3.94
N GLY A 37 -7.31 7.23 -5.26
CA GLY A 37 -8.61 7.07 -5.94
C GLY A 37 -8.69 5.86 -6.86
N GLY A 38 -7.56 5.32 -7.31
CA GLY A 38 -7.53 4.19 -8.22
C GLY A 38 -6.22 3.41 -8.17
N ILE A 39 -6.31 2.11 -8.47
CA ILE A 39 -5.19 1.19 -8.56
C ILE A 39 -5.23 0.41 -9.87
N ALA A 40 -4.08 0.22 -10.50
CA ALA A 40 -3.90 -0.64 -11.67
C ALA A 40 -2.71 -1.57 -11.45
N LEU A 41 -2.82 -2.82 -11.90
CA LEU A 41 -1.78 -3.83 -11.80
C LEU A 41 -1.22 -4.14 -13.20
N THR A 42 0.07 -4.48 -13.28
CA THR A 42 0.60 -5.07 -14.52
C THR A 42 0.00 -6.45 -14.75
N PRO A 43 -0.04 -6.96 -16.00
CA PRO A 43 -0.54 -8.31 -16.27
C PRO A 43 0.20 -9.41 -15.51
N THR A 44 1.49 -9.18 -15.24
CA THR A 44 2.34 -10.07 -14.43
C THR A 44 2.07 -9.97 -12.93
N GLY A 45 1.31 -8.96 -12.50
CA GLY A 45 1.01 -8.68 -11.10
C GLY A 45 2.21 -8.17 -10.28
N THR A 46 3.39 -7.99 -10.89
CA THR A 46 4.65 -7.60 -10.21
C THR A 46 4.75 -6.11 -9.90
N ARG A 47 3.91 -5.28 -10.52
CA ARG A 47 3.83 -3.85 -10.23
C ARG A 47 2.39 -3.39 -10.07
N ALA A 48 2.19 -2.49 -9.12
CA ALA A 48 0.94 -1.75 -8.96
C ALA A 48 1.19 -0.25 -9.14
N TYR A 49 0.21 0.44 -9.68
CA TYR A 49 0.20 1.89 -9.86
C TYR A 49 -0.98 2.44 -9.08
N VAL A 50 -0.73 3.36 -8.16
CA VAL A 50 -1.75 3.98 -7.31
C VAL A 50 -1.82 5.47 -7.63
N ALA A 51 -2.99 5.94 -8.05
CA ALA A 51 -3.23 7.34 -8.32
C ALA A 51 -3.62 8.08 -7.03
N ASN A 52 -2.78 9.02 -6.59
CA ASN A 52 -2.96 9.82 -5.39
C ASN A 52 -3.49 11.20 -5.77
N HIS A 53 -4.81 11.40 -5.69
CA HIS A 53 -5.43 12.65 -6.14
C HIS A 53 -5.07 13.84 -5.24
N GLY A 54 -4.94 13.62 -3.93
CA GLY A 54 -4.61 14.67 -2.97
C GLY A 54 -3.17 15.17 -3.11
N SER A 55 -2.26 14.33 -3.60
CA SER A 55 -0.85 14.67 -3.76
C SER A 55 -0.43 14.99 -5.20
N ASN A 56 -1.32 14.87 -6.19
CA ASN A 56 -1.00 15.02 -7.62
C ASN A 56 0.16 14.10 -8.08
N THR A 57 0.17 12.86 -7.59
CA THR A 57 1.19 11.87 -7.91
C THR A 57 0.58 10.51 -8.25
N VAL A 58 1.36 9.67 -8.94
CA VAL A 58 1.12 8.24 -9.07
C VAL A 58 2.27 7.52 -8.37
N SER A 59 1.94 6.71 -7.37
CA SER A 59 2.91 5.82 -6.72
C SER A 59 3.05 4.54 -7.54
N VAL A 60 4.29 4.13 -7.81
CA VAL A 60 4.62 2.84 -8.43
C VAL A 60 5.13 1.90 -7.35
N LEU A 61 4.46 0.77 -7.20
CA LEU A 61 4.71 -0.22 -6.18
C LEU A 61 5.27 -1.48 -6.81
N ASP A 62 6.24 -2.09 -6.14
CA ASP A 62 6.65 -3.46 -6.34
C ASP A 62 5.86 -4.35 -5.39
N THR A 63 5.06 -5.24 -5.95
CA THR A 63 4.13 -6.12 -5.22
C THR A 63 4.80 -7.39 -4.70
N VAL A 64 6.06 -7.63 -5.06
CA VAL A 64 6.84 -8.77 -4.56
C VAL A 64 7.47 -8.42 -3.21
N THR A 65 7.89 -7.17 -3.07
CA THR A 65 8.54 -6.62 -1.88
C THR A 65 7.63 -5.76 -1.02
N ASP A 66 6.41 -5.48 -1.49
CA ASP A 66 5.45 -4.57 -0.86
C ASP A 66 6.04 -3.16 -0.61
N THR A 67 6.75 -2.61 -1.60
CA THR A 67 7.42 -1.30 -1.49
C THR A 67 7.05 -0.33 -2.60
N VAL A 68 7.03 0.97 -2.29
CA VAL A 68 6.99 2.02 -3.32
C VAL A 68 8.39 2.14 -3.92
N ILE A 69 8.51 1.87 -5.22
CA ILE A 69 9.77 1.94 -5.96
C ILE A 69 9.92 3.25 -6.74
N ASP A 70 8.82 3.95 -7.00
CA ASP A 70 8.84 5.24 -7.68
C ASP A 70 7.60 6.08 -7.34
N THR A 71 7.69 7.39 -7.52
CA THR A 71 6.57 8.33 -7.39
C THR A 71 6.64 9.33 -8.52
N ILE A 72 5.66 9.24 -9.41
CA ILE A 72 5.57 10.03 -10.63
C ILE A 72 4.66 11.22 -10.36
N ALA A 73 5.18 12.45 -10.51
CA ALA A 73 4.33 13.63 -10.49
C ALA A 73 3.43 13.64 -11.73
N THR A 74 2.12 13.78 -11.55
CA THR A 74 1.18 13.92 -12.69
C THR A 74 1.20 15.32 -13.30
N GLY A 75 2.05 16.21 -12.76
CA GLY A 75 1.96 17.65 -12.91
C GLY A 75 0.86 18.23 -12.02
N ALA A 76 0.98 19.53 -11.72
CA ALA A 76 -0.19 20.29 -11.33
C ALA A 76 -1.15 20.24 -12.53
N GLY A 77 -2.44 19.89 -12.29
CA GLY A 77 -3.47 20.15 -13.30
C GLY A 77 -3.34 21.59 -13.80
N PRO A 78 -3.74 21.90 -15.05
CA PRO A 78 -3.45 23.19 -15.68
C PRO A 78 -3.73 24.35 -14.72
N THR A 79 -2.69 25.11 -14.39
CA THR A 79 -2.82 26.33 -13.60
C THR A 79 -3.63 27.34 -14.43
N PRO A 80 -4.69 27.95 -13.86
CA PRO A 80 -5.52 28.90 -14.58
C PRO A 80 -4.74 30.14 -15.07
#